data_AF-A0A2N7S646-F1
#
_entry.id   AF-A0A2N7S646-F1
#
_cell.length_a   1.000
_cell.length_b   1.000
_cell.length_c   1.000
_cell.angle_alpha   90.00
_cell.angle_beta   90.00
_cell.angle_gamma   90.00
#
_symmetry.space_group_name_H-M   'P 1'
#
loop_
_entity.id
_entity.type
_entity.pdbx_description
1 polymer ?
#
loop_
_entity_poly.entity_id
_entity_poly.type
_entity_poly.pdbx_seq_one_letter_code
_entity_poly.pdbx_strand_id
1 'polypeptide(L)'
;MAYPSTAVKVDGLWGPETIRAFQYFAQRRGWYPSNYLLDGKEGHGTRTAIQKWLRAEGTYAYGIDGVIGKDTVDAMRRTLDKYVNWSFVVTEKDGTKHYYSGNLAKASYFPTSNYVAKLQTFLNQKR
;
A
#
# COMPACT_ATOMS: atom_id res chain seq x y z
N MET A 1 0.45 -18.14 -12.56
CA MET A 1 1.05 -17.93 -11.22
C MET A 1 -0.07 -17.58 -10.25
N ALA A 2 -0.51 -18.52 -9.42
CA ALA A 2 -1.43 -18.22 -8.32
C ALA A 2 -0.66 -17.49 -7.21
N TYR A 3 -1.26 -16.49 -6.57
CA TYR A 3 -0.65 -15.88 -5.38
C TYR A 3 -0.39 -16.96 -4.34
N PRO A 4 0.73 -16.90 -3.60
CA PRO A 4 0.86 -17.74 -2.43
C PRO A 4 -0.35 -17.45 -1.54
N SER A 5 -1.02 -18.51 -1.07
CA SER A 5 -2.18 -18.44 -0.17
C SER A 5 -1.86 -17.77 1.17
N THR A 6 -0.60 -17.39 1.39
CA THR A 6 -0.09 -16.83 2.62
C THR A 6 -0.23 -15.31 2.63
N ALA A 7 -0.44 -14.79 3.83
CA ALA A 7 -0.58 -13.37 4.04
C ALA A 7 0.65 -12.57 3.66
N VAL A 8 0.45 -11.34 3.15
CA VAL A 8 1.55 -10.37 3.14
C VAL A 8 1.90 -10.12 4.59
N LYS A 9 3.15 -10.40 4.94
CA LYS A 9 3.65 -10.14 6.28
C LYS A 9 3.51 -8.66 6.58
N VAL A 10 3.00 -8.32 7.77
CA VAL A 10 2.89 -6.93 8.22
C VAL A 10 4.20 -6.54 8.90
N ASP A 11 5.17 -6.13 8.08
CA ASP A 11 6.54 -5.79 8.50
C ASP A 11 6.95 -4.35 8.16
N GLY A 12 6.09 -3.59 7.51
CA GLY A 12 6.38 -2.21 7.10
C GLY A 12 7.39 -2.09 5.96
N LEU A 13 7.76 -3.21 5.32
CA LEU A 13 8.73 -3.19 4.24
C LEU A 13 8.02 -3.09 2.88
N TRP A 14 8.37 -2.04 2.13
CA TRP A 14 7.93 -1.88 0.74
C TRP A 14 8.77 -2.75 -0.20
N GLY A 15 8.72 -4.05 0.06
CA GLY A 15 9.46 -5.07 -0.66
C GLY A 15 8.64 -5.77 -1.75
N PRO A 16 9.26 -6.72 -2.47
CA PRO A 16 8.64 -7.35 -3.63
C PRO A 16 7.30 -8.03 -3.35
N GLU A 17 7.14 -8.66 -2.19
CA GLU A 17 5.87 -9.31 -1.81
C GLU A 17 4.74 -8.29 -1.60
N THR A 18 5.03 -7.17 -0.93
CA THR A 18 4.05 -6.09 -0.74
C THR A 18 3.67 -5.44 -2.06
N ILE A 19 4.66 -5.12 -2.90
CA ILE A 19 4.45 -4.51 -4.22
C ILE A 19 3.63 -5.45 -5.10
N ARG A 20 4.01 -6.73 -5.15
CA ARG A 20 3.30 -7.75 -5.91
C ARG A 20 1.86 -7.83 -5.41
N ALA A 21 1.61 -7.96 -4.12
CA ALA A 21 0.25 -8.00 -3.57
C ALA A 21 -0.59 -6.77 -3.97
N PHE A 22 0.00 -5.57 -3.95
CA PHE A 22 -0.66 -4.37 -4.43
C PHE A 22 -0.97 -4.43 -5.94
N GLN A 23 -0.01 -4.83 -6.78
CA GLN A 23 -0.20 -4.94 -8.24
C GLN A 23 -1.39 -5.86 -8.57
N TYR A 24 -1.53 -6.99 -7.89
CA TYR A 24 -2.67 -7.91 -8.11
C TYR A 24 -3.99 -7.38 -7.60
N PHE A 25 -4.00 -6.79 -6.41
CA PHE A 25 -5.17 -6.08 -5.90
C PHE A 25 -5.65 -5.03 -6.92
N ALA A 26 -4.72 -4.22 -7.44
CA ALA A 26 -5.01 -3.20 -8.44
C ALA A 26 -5.43 -3.80 -9.79
N GLN A 27 -4.85 -4.92 -10.21
CA GLN A 27 -5.18 -5.60 -11.46
C GLN A 27 -6.61 -6.17 -11.43
N ARG A 28 -7.01 -6.81 -10.32
CA ARG A 28 -8.40 -7.29 -10.11
C ARG A 28 -9.44 -6.18 -10.14
N ARG A 29 -9.04 -4.93 -9.91
CA ARG A 29 -9.90 -3.74 -9.95
C ARG A 29 -9.77 -2.93 -11.24
N GLY A 30 -8.96 -3.38 -12.20
CA GLY A 30 -8.75 -2.69 -13.48
C GLY A 30 -7.86 -1.44 -13.39
N TRP A 31 -7.18 -1.19 -12.27
CA TRP A 31 -6.28 -0.05 -12.10
C TRP A 31 -4.86 -0.33 -12.59
N TYR A 32 -4.46 -1.61 -12.58
CA TYR A 32 -3.22 -2.11 -13.14
C TYR A 32 -3.54 -2.96 -14.38
N PRO A 33 -2.94 -2.70 -15.56
CA PRO A 33 -3.25 -3.44 -16.77
C PRO A 33 -3.01 -4.96 -16.63
N SER A 34 -3.86 -5.77 -17.27
CA SER A 34 -3.77 -7.24 -17.22
C SER A 34 -2.52 -7.80 -17.90
N ASN A 35 -1.97 -7.07 -18.88
CA ASN A 35 -0.75 -7.42 -19.59
C ASN A 35 0.53 -7.00 -18.85
N TYR A 36 0.42 -6.26 -17.73
CA TYR A 36 1.58 -5.89 -16.94
C TYR A 36 1.96 -7.04 -15.99
N LEU A 37 3.27 -7.22 -15.79
CA LEU A 37 3.78 -8.24 -14.89
C LEU A 37 3.50 -7.89 -13.43
N LEU A 38 3.20 -8.92 -12.63
CA LEU A 38 3.14 -8.85 -11.17
C LEU A 38 4.55 -9.13 -10.60
N ASP A 39 5.49 -8.30 -11.03
CA ASP A 39 6.92 -8.54 -10.83
C ASP A 39 7.41 -8.19 -9.41
N GLY A 40 6.59 -7.50 -8.61
CA GLY A 40 6.99 -7.01 -7.29
C GLY A 40 7.98 -5.84 -7.39
N LYS A 41 8.05 -5.15 -8.52
CA LYS A 41 8.89 -3.96 -8.69
C LYS A 41 8.03 -2.70 -8.75
N GLU A 42 8.46 -1.67 -8.06
CA GLU A 42 7.77 -0.39 -8.10
C GLU A 42 8.17 0.39 -9.35
N GLY A 43 7.46 0.12 -10.45
CA GLY A 43 7.56 0.91 -11.67
C GLY A 43 6.52 2.03 -11.76
N HIS A 44 6.60 2.81 -12.84
CA HIS A 44 5.59 3.81 -13.19
C HIS A 44 4.16 3.23 -13.24
N GLY A 45 4.00 1.99 -13.73
CA GLY A 45 2.72 1.28 -13.72
C GLY A 45 2.16 1.06 -12.32
N THR A 46 2.99 0.69 -11.36
CA THR A 46 2.58 0.51 -9.95
C THR A 46 2.16 1.84 -9.33
N ARG A 47 2.94 2.92 -9.56
CA ARG A 47 2.63 4.26 -9.03
C ARG A 47 1.34 4.84 -9.59
N THR A 48 1.11 4.71 -10.90
CA THR A 48 -0.17 5.14 -11.51
C THR A 48 -1.35 4.32 -11.02
N ALA A 49 -1.17 3.01 -10.77
CA ALA A 49 -2.19 2.18 -10.16
C ALA A 49 -2.53 2.59 -8.72
N ILE A 50 -1.53 3.02 -7.93
CA ILE A 50 -1.76 3.64 -6.60
C ILE A 50 -2.66 4.87 -6.76
N GLN A 51 -2.34 5.81 -7.63
CA GLN A 51 -3.14 7.02 -7.82
C GLN A 51 -4.57 6.71 -8.31
N LYS A 52 -4.73 5.74 -9.22
CA LYS A 52 -6.05 5.26 -9.68
C LYS A 52 -6.87 4.67 -8.54
N TRP A 53 -6.25 3.83 -7.71
CA TRP A 53 -6.88 3.29 -6.51
C TRP A 53 -7.37 4.41 -5.59
N LEU A 54 -6.49 5.34 -5.22
CA LEU A 54 -6.84 6.45 -4.32
C LEU A 54 -7.93 7.36 -4.89
N ARG A 55 -7.94 7.55 -6.22
CA ARG A 55 -9.00 8.29 -6.90
C ARG A 55 -10.33 7.55 -6.83
N ALA A 56 -10.34 6.22 -7.05
CA ALA A 56 -11.53 5.40 -6.93
C ALA A 56 -12.09 5.38 -5.49
N GLU A 57 -11.22 5.53 -4.49
CA GLU A 57 -11.62 5.66 -3.08
C GLU A 57 -12.09 7.08 -2.70
N GLY A 58 -12.02 8.04 -3.62
CA GLY A 58 -12.47 9.42 -3.44
C GLY A 58 -11.52 10.31 -2.64
N THR A 59 -10.29 9.88 -2.39
CA THR A 59 -9.31 10.65 -1.58
C THR A 59 -8.29 11.40 -2.44
N TYR A 60 -8.12 11.02 -3.71
CA TYR A 60 -7.17 11.64 -4.63
C TYR A 60 -7.87 12.30 -5.83
N ALA A 61 -7.73 13.63 -5.95
CA ALA A 61 -8.38 14.42 -6.99
C ALA A 61 -7.43 14.92 -8.10
N TYR A 62 -6.11 14.72 -7.94
CA TYR A 62 -5.08 15.24 -8.85
C TYR A 62 -4.76 14.26 -9.99
N GLY A 63 -3.93 14.69 -10.94
CA GLY A 63 -3.52 13.90 -12.10
C GLY A 63 -2.91 12.54 -11.76
N ILE A 64 -3.11 11.56 -12.65
CA ILE A 64 -2.44 10.26 -12.59
C ILE A 64 -1.18 10.37 -13.45
N ASP A 65 -0.07 10.70 -12.82
CA ASP A 65 1.24 10.97 -13.46
C ASP A 65 2.34 9.99 -13.04
N GLY A 66 2.02 9.05 -12.14
CA GLY A 66 2.98 8.09 -11.63
C GLY A 66 4.05 8.71 -10.72
N VAL A 67 3.84 9.93 -10.20
CA VAL A 67 4.70 10.58 -9.22
C VAL A 67 4.06 10.51 -7.84
N ILE A 68 4.73 9.87 -6.89
CA ILE A 68 4.26 9.78 -5.50
C ILE A 68 4.72 11.03 -4.73
N GLY A 69 3.99 12.13 -4.92
CA GLY A 69 4.18 13.36 -4.16
C GLY A 69 3.34 13.43 -2.88
N LYS A 70 3.47 14.52 -2.14
CA LYS A 70 2.77 14.79 -0.87
C LYS A 70 1.26 14.53 -0.93
N ASP A 71 0.63 14.88 -2.05
CA ASP A 71 -0.82 14.78 -2.22
C ASP A 71 -1.26 13.31 -2.40
N THR A 72 -0.46 12.52 -3.12
CA THR A 72 -0.65 11.08 -3.23
C THR A 72 -0.46 10.41 -1.87
N VAL A 73 0.55 10.83 -1.10
CA VAL A 73 0.82 10.31 0.25
C VAL A 73 -0.31 10.64 1.22
N ASP A 74 -0.80 11.88 1.25
CA ASP A 74 -1.92 12.25 2.12
C ASP A 74 -3.23 11.56 1.71
N ALA A 75 -3.48 11.37 0.42
CA ALA A 75 -4.60 10.56 -0.05
C ALA A 75 -4.48 9.09 0.39
N MET A 76 -3.28 8.51 0.32
CA MET A 76 -3.01 7.16 0.83
C MET A 76 -3.28 7.07 2.32
N ARG A 77 -2.80 8.03 3.11
CA ARG A 77 -3.05 8.15 4.55
C ARG A 77 -4.55 8.10 4.84
N ARG A 78 -5.32 9.01 4.24
CA ARG A 78 -6.79 9.11 4.44
C ARG A 78 -7.51 7.84 4.02
N THR A 79 -7.08 7.21 2.93
CA THR A 79 -7.68 5.95 2.45
C THR A 79 -7.41 4.81 3.41
N LEU A 80 -6.18 4.66 3.88
CA LEU A 80 -5.82 3.62 4.83
C LEU A 80 -6.49 3.84 6.19
N ASP A 81 -6.58 5.08 6.68
CA ASP A 81 -7.29 5.44 7.91
C ASP A 81 -8.80 5.12 7.82
N LYS A 82 -9.41 5.24 6.62
CA LYS A 82 -10.82 4.89 6.39
C LYS A 82 -11.11 3.39 6.53
N TYR A 83 -10.17 2.53 6.12
CA TYR A 83 -10.41 1.08 6.02
C TYR A 83 -9.73 0.25 7.10
N VAL A 84 -8.63 0.74 7.66
CA VAL A 84 -7.83 0.00 8.62
C VAL A 84 -7.87 0.73 9.96
N ASN A 85 -8.69 0.20 10.87
CA ASN A 85 -8.53 0.47 12.28
C ASN A 85 -7.52 -0.54 12.84
N TRP A 86 -6.31 -0.07 13.14
CA TRP A 86 -5.23 -0.94 13.62
C TRP A 86 -4.78 -0.54 15.03
N SER A 87 -4.59 -1.56 15.87
CA SER A 87 -3.84 -1.48 17.11
C SER A 87 -3.01 -2.76 17.21
N PHE A 88 -1.75 -2.71 16.79
CA PHE A 88 -0.84 -3.86 16.89
C PHE A 88 0.62 -3.43 17.04
N VAL A 89 1.47 -4.40 17.38
CA VAL A 89 2.89 -4.20 17.61
C VAL A 89 3.67 -4.99 16.55
N VAL A 90 4.57 -4.32 15.83
CA VAL A 90 5.55 -5.01 14.97
C VAL A 90 6.84 -5.15 15.76
N THR A 91 7.38 -6.36 15.80
CA THR A 91 8.70 -6.62 16.38
C THR A 91 9.70 -6.80 15.25
N GLU A 92 10.74 -5.96 15.21
CA GLU A 92 11.87 -6.09 14.30
C GLU A 92 12.73 -7.32 14.65
N LYS A 93 13.65 -7.69 13.75
CA LYS A 93 14.50 -8.88 13.93
C LYS A 93 15.43 -8.77 15.14
N ASP A 94 15.76 -7.55 15.56
CA ASP A 94 16.58 -7.24 16.73
C ASP A 94 15.77 -7.20 18.04
N GLY A 95 14.45 -7.39 17.98
CA GLY A 95 13.54 -7.34 19.12
C GLY A 95 12.89 -5.98 19.36
N THR A 96 13.22 -4.94 18.57
CA THR A 96 12.62 -3.61 18.69
C THR A 96 11.12 -3.65 18.39
N LYS A 97 10.31 -3.10 19.30
CA LYS A 97 8.84 -3.08 19.18
C LYS A 97 8.34 -1.73 18.70
N HIS A 98 7.63 -1.72 17.58
CA HIS A 98 6.94 -0.56 17.05
C HIS A 98 5.44 -0.70 17.31
N TYR A 99 4.91 0.21 18.11
CA TYR A 99 3.49 0.28 18.44
C TYR A 99 2.76 1.10 17.38
N TYR A 100 1.78 0.48 16.75
CA TYR A 100 0.94 1.11 15.75
C TYR A 100 -0.48 1.16 16.26
N SER A 101 -0.98 2.36 16.53
CA SER A 101 -2.37 2.56 16.92
C SER A 101 -2.94 3.83 16.28
N GLY A 102 -4.23 3.77 15.90
CA GLY A 102 -4.97 4.94 15.43
C GLY A 102 -4.64 5.39 14.00
N ASN A 103 -4.83 6.69 13.77
CA ASN A 103 -4.64 7.32 12.46
C ASN A 103 -3.16 7.51 12.13
N LEU A 104 -2.80 7.35 10.86
CA LEU A 104 -1.45 7.61 10.40
C LEU A 104 -1.11 9.10 10.56
N ALA A 105 0.11 9.38 11.01
CA ALA A 105 0.68 10.73 10.94
C ALA A 105 0.90 11.13 9.46
N LYS A 106 0.87 12.44 9.18
CA LYS A 106 1.22 12.96 7.85
C LYS A 106 2.69 12.68 7.54
N ALA A 107 2.96 12.26 6.31
CA ALA A 107 4.31 12.08 5.78
C ALA A 107 4.46 12.88 4.48
N SER A 108 5.68 13.34 4.18
CA SER A 108 5.98 14.08 2.94
C SER A 108 6.36 13.16 1.77
N TYR A 109 6.69 11.90 2.06
CA TYR A 109 7.12 10.91 1.07
C TYR A 109 6.60 9.51 1.43
N PHE A 110 6.67 8.62 0.45
CA PHE A 110 6.41 7.19 0.58
C PHE A 110 7.52 6.44 -0.18
N PRO A 111 7.98 5.28 0.30
CA PRO A 111 7.47 4.51 1.45
C PRO A 111 7.98 4.99 2.82
N THR A 112 7.12 4.86 3.84
CA THR A 112 7.50 4.88 5.26
C THR A 112 6.96 3.61 5.92
N SER A 113 7.64 3.08 6.93
CA SER A 113 7.31 1.79 7.56
C SER A 113 5.85 1.72 8.01
N ASN A 114 5.34 2.77 8.65
CA ASN A 114 3.98 2.82 9.17
C ASN A 114 2.92 2.76 8.05
N TYR A 115 3.14 3.50 6.96
CA TYR A 115 2.23 3.51 5.81
C TYR A 115 2.20 2.13 5.15
N VAL A 116 3.37 1.53 4.98
CA VAL A 116 3.48 0.21 4.37
C VAL A 116 2.85 -0.86 5.25
N ALA A 117 3.08 -0.84 6.57
CA ALA A 117 2.47 -1.79 7.48
C ALA A 117 0.93 -1.69 7.48
N LYS A 118 0.40 -0.45 7.43
CA LYS A 118 -1.04 -0.25 7.34
C LYS A 118 -1.59 -0.68 5.97
N LEU A 119 -0.85 -0.45 4.89
CA LEU A 119 -1.19 -0.95 3.55
C LEU A 119 -1.16 -2.48 3.49
N GLN A 120 -0.17 -3.15 4.08
CA GLN A 120 -0.11 -4.61 4.18
C GLN A 120 -1.34 -5.15 4.93
N THR A 121 -1.74 -4.49 6.01
CA THR A 121 -2.96 -4.82 6.77
C THR A 121 -4.20 -4.66 5.88
N PHE A 122 -4.31 -3.54 5.15
CA PHE A 122 -5.39 -3.31 4.19
C PHE A 122 -5.44 -4.40 3.11
N LEU A 123 -4.32 -4.72 2.47
CA LEU A 123 -4.23 -5.75 1.44
C LEU A 123 -4.64 -7.12 1.98
N ASN A 124 -4.29 -7.42 3.23
CA ASN A 124 -4.70 -8.65 3.91
C ASN A 124 -6.22 -8.74 4.12
N GLN A 125 -6.92 -7.62 4.28
CA GLN A 125 -8.39 -7.56 4.38
C GLN A 125 -9.11 -7.62 3.02
N LYS A 126 -8.40 -7.35 1.90
CA LYS A 126 -8.99 -7.22 0.55
C LYS A 126 -8.72 -8.43 -0.37
N ARG A 127 -8.31 -9.57 0.20
CA ARG A 127 -8.06 -10.79 -0.57
C ARG A 127 -9.36 -11.36 -1.15
#